data_AF-A0A7S0X4C5-F1
#
_entry.id   AF-A0A7S0X4C5-F1
#
_cell.length_a   1.000
_cell.length_b   1.000
_cell.length_c   1.000
_cell.angle_alpha   90.00
_cell.angle_beta   90.00
_cell.angle_gamma   90.00
#
_symmetry.space_group_name_H-M   'P 1'
#
loop_
_entity.id
_entity.type
_entity.pdbx_description
1 polymer ?
#
loop_
_entity_poly.entity_id
_entity_poly.type
_entity_poly.pdbx_seq_one_letter_code
_entity_poly.pdbx_strand_id
1 'polypeptide(L)'
;MADGAAVVSMPGRDKMVGTCHKCGSSLLGTKPSARCVTCSANFHTNDCGGRLAKAGLDVSLLEQCPRCARVCQCSGGPAPCHAHVTKKRRREREREKIPASSSSPTSVPAANPASTAFPAAGAAATIPTTEATSTATMNELVCVRAELLHVRAENVSLRAAL
;
A
#
# COMPACT_ATOMS: atom_id res chain seq x y z
N MET A 1 -12.78 8.73 -22.62
CA MET A 1 -11.47 8.32 -23.18
C MET A 1 -10.46 8.47 -22.05
N ALA A 2 -9.75 7.42 -21.68
CA ALA A 2 -8.69 7.52 -20.67
C ALA A 2 -7.44 7.99 -21.41
N ASP A 3 -7.15 9.29 -21.36
CA ASP A 3 -5.89 9.83 -21.86
C ASP A 3 -4.74 9.10 -21.15
N GLY A 4 -4.04 8.26 -21.92
CA GLY A 4 -2.86 7.55 -21.46
C GLY A 4 -1.82 8.58 -21.06
N ALA A 5 -1.71 8.83 -19.75
CA ALA A 5 -0.74 9.80 -19.23
C ALA A 5 0.66 9.41 -19.71
N ALA A 6 1.37 10.37 -20.29
CA ALA A 6 2.73 10.15 -20.75
C ALA A 6 3.62 9.66 -19.60
N VAL A 7 4.40 8.63 -19.88
CA VAL A 7 5.29 7.99 -18.93
C VAL A 7 6.71 8.14 -19.46
N VAL A 8 7.62 8.63 -18.63
CA VAL A 8 9.05 8.61 -18.95
C VAL A 8 9.62 7.31 -18.43
N SER A 9 9.89 6.40 -19.36
CA SER A 9 10.68 5.19 -19.11
C SER A 9 12.13 5.59 -18.86
N MET A 10 12.71 5.13 -17.75
CA MET A 10 14.10 5.40 -17.41
C MET A 10 14.90 4.09 -17.54
N PRO A 11 15.48 3.80 -18.72
CA PRO A 11 16.36 2.65 -18.90
C PRO A 11 17.73 2.94 -18.27
N GLY A 12 18.25 2.05 -17.42
CA GLY A 12 19.66 2.06 -17.02
C GLY A 12 20.00 2.77 -15.69
N ARG A 13 21.30 3.10 -15.52
CA ARG A 13 21.96 3.45 -14.24
C ARG A 13 21.41 4.68 -13.51
N ASP A 14 20.59 5.50 -14.16
CA ASP A 14 19.79 6.55 -13.51
C ASP A 14 18.63 5.91 -12.75
N LYS A 15 18.98 5.25 -11.65
CA LYS A 15 18.02 4.51 -10.83
C LYS A 15 17.08 5.49 -10.18
N MET A 16 15.79 5.32 -10.46
CA MET A 16 14.78 6.11 -9.81
C MET A 16 14.84 5.88 -8.30
N VAL A 17 15.10 6.94 -7.54
CA VAL A 17 15.10 6.89 -6.08
C VAL A 17 13.66 6.92 -5.59
N GLY A 18 13.34 6.04 -4.64
CA GLY A 18 12.04 5.98 -3.97
C GLY A 18 11.38 4.61 -4.06
N THR A 19 10.08 4.60 -3.79
CA THR A 19 9.27 3.39 -3.72
C THR A 19 8.29 3.31 -4.87
N CYS A 20 8.07 2.09 -5.35
CA CYS A 20 7.07 1.81 -6.37
C CYS A 20 5.68 2.09 -5.82
N HIS A 21 4.89 2.87 -6.55
CA HIS A 21 3.52 3.19 -6.15
C HIS A 21 2.61 1.94 -6.07
N LYS A 22 2.85 0.94 -6.94
CA LYS A 22 2.06 -0.31 -6.99
C LYS A 22 2.33 -1.18 -5.76
N CYS A 23 3.59 -1.51 -5.48
CA CYS A 23 3.95 -2.49 -4.44
C CYS A 23 4.66 -1.94 -3.20
N GLY A 24 5.18 -0.72 -3.23
CA GLY A 24 5.96 -0.11 -2.14
C GLY A 24 7.41 -0.56 -2.08
N SER A 25 7.82 -1.52 -2.93
CA SER A 25 9.22 -1.96 -3.01
C SER A 25 10.11 -0.86 -3.59
N SER A 26 11.41 -0.92 -3.25
CA SER A 26 12.40 -0.02 -3.80
C SER A 26 12.42 -0.05 -5.33
N LEU A 27 12.58 1.12 -5.93
CA LEU A 27 12.84 1.29 -7.36
C LEU A 27 14.33 1.20 -7.69
N LEU A 28 15.19 1.18 -6.67
CA LEU A 28 16.60 0.85 -6.82
C LEU A 28 16.71 -0.64 -7.17
N GLY A 29 17.25 -0.96 -8.35
CA GLY A 29 17.47 -2.35 -8.74
C GLY A 29 17.58 -2.54 -10.24
N THR A 30 17.32 -3.78 -10.67
CA THR A 30 17.33 -4.21 -12.07
C THR A 30 15.94 -4.21 -12.72
N LYS A 31 14.88 -4.01 -11.92
CA LYS A 31 13.51 -4.01 -12.42
C LYS A 31 13.24 -2.74 -13.21
N PRO A 32 12.61 -2.83 -14.40
CA PRO A 32 12.30 -1.65 -15.19
C PRO A 32 11.30 -0.78 -14.43
N SER A 33 11.55 0.52 -14.46
CA SER A 33 10.76 1.50 -13.71
C SER A 33 10.55 2.76 -14.54
N ALA A 34 9.49 3.48 -14.20
CA ALA A 34 9.11 4.68 -14.90
C ALA A 34 8.47 5.71 -13.97
N ARG A 35 8.48 6.96 -14.43
CA ARG A 35 7.82 8.10 -13.78
C ARG A 35 6.70 8.61 -14.66
N CYS A 36 5.52 8.78 -14.09
CA CYS A 36 4.44 9.51 -14.76
C CYS A 36 4.76 11.00 -14.81
N VAL A 37 4.67 11.65 -15.97
CA VAL A 37 4.91 13.10 -16.06
C VAL A 37 3.75 13.91 -15.46
N THR A 38 2.54 13.37 -15.51
CA THR A 38 1.33 14.07 -15.07
C THR A 38 1.19 14.10 -13.56
N CYS A 39 1.37 12.96 -12.90
CA CYS A 39 1.17 12.85 -11.45
C CYS A 39 2.44 12.55 -10.66
N SER A 40 3.61 12.53 -11.33
CA SER A 40 4.93 12.25 -10.74
C SER A 40 5.08 10.90 -10.03
N ALA A 41 4.12 10.00 -10.17
CA ALA A 41 4.17 8.70 -9.51
C ALA A 41 5.27 7.82 -10.13
N ASN A 42 6.08 7.23 -9.27
CA ASN A 42 7.13 6.30 -9.67
C ASN A 42 6.62 4.86 -9.53
N PHE A 43 6.86 4.00 -10.51
CA PHE A 43 6.35 2.62 -10.50
C PHE A 43 7.22 1.68 -11.34
N HIS A 44 7.18 0.37 -11.05
CA HIS A 44 7.74 -0.61 -11.97
C HIS A 44 6.79 -0.83 -13.16
N THR A 45 7.35 -0.95 -14.35
CA THR A 45 6.62 -1.26 -15.59
C THR A 45 6.35 -2.76 -15.75
N ASN A 46 6.64 -3.56 -14.72
CA ASN A 46 6.31 -4.99 -14.65
C ASN A 46 5.21 -5.24 -13.62
N ASP A 47 4.60 -6.44 -13.66
CA ASP A 47 3.60 -6.82 -12.66
C ASP A 47 4.27 -7.10 -11.30
N CYS A 48 4.24 -6.10 -10.42
CA CYS A 48 4.85 -6.19 -9.09
C CYS A 48 4.14 -7.21 -8.19
N GLY A 49 4.58 -8.46 -8.22
CA GLY A 49 4.05 -9.52 -7.36
C GLY A 49 2.71 -10.08 -7.84
N GLY A 50 2.44 -10.02 -9.15
CA GLY A 50 1.23 -10.58 -9.75
C GLY A 50 -0.05 -9.82 -9.39
N ARG A 51 0.05 -8.52 -9.04
CA ARG A 51 -1.07 -7.75 -8.50
C ARG A 51 -2.08 -7.38 -9.58
N LEU A 52 -1.61 -7.05 -10.78
CA LEU A 52 -2.51 -6.77 -11.89
C LEU A 52 -3.13 -8.06 -12.40
N ALA A 53 -2.34 -9.12 -12.56
CA ALA A 53 -2.84 -10.43 -12.96
C ALA A 53 -3.91 -10.97 -11.98
N LYS A 54 -3.69 -10.84 -10.66
CA LYS A 54 -4.68 -11.23 -9.63
C LYS A 54 -5.96 -10.39 -9.67
N ALA A 55 -5.89 -9.17 -10.18
CA ALA A 55 -7.05 -8.30 -10.37
C ALA A 55 -7.75 -8.54 -11.72
N GLY A 56 -7.28 -9.50 -12.54
CA GLY A 56 -7.82 -9.77 -13.87
C GLY A 56 -7.59 -8.63 -14.85
N LEU A 57 -6.57 -7.80 -14.63
CA LEU A 57 -6.27 -6.64 -15.47
C LEU A 57 -5.30 -7.00 -16.60
N ASP A 58 -5.48 -6.34 -17.73
CA ASP A 58 -4.63 -6.52 -18.92
C ASP A 58 -3.17 -6.09 -18.68
N VAL A 59 -2.26 -6.80 -19.33
CA VAL A 59 -0.81 -6.59 -19.33
C VAL A 59 -0.46 -5.23 -19.95
N SER A 60 -1.27 -4.73 -20.89
CA SER A 60 -1.11 -3.40 -21.50
C SER A 60 -1.14 -2.25 -20.49
N LEU A 61 -1.76 -2.45 -19.32
CA LEU A 61 -1.84 -1.47 -18.24
C LEU A 61 -0.55 -1.40 -17.40
N LEU A 62 0.43 -2.28 -17.64
CA LEU A 62 1.68 -2.30 -16.89
C LEU A 62 2.55 -1.10 -17.17
N GLU A 63 2.60 -0.65 -18.42
CA GLU A 63 3.37 0.49 -18.89
C GLU A 63 2.67 1.82 -18.62
N GLN A 64 1.36 1.78 -18.33
CA GLN A 64 0.58 2.97 -18.01
C GLN A 64 0.75 3.39 -16.55
N CYS A 65 0.61 4.69 -16.30
CA CYS A 65 0.58 5.20 -14.94
C CYS A 65 -0.63 4.62 -14.17
N PRO A 66 -0.41 3.89 -13.05
CA PRO A 66 -1.50 3.20 -12.35
C PRO A 66 -2.51 4.15 -11.70
N ARG A 67 -2.13 5.41 -11.46
CA ARG A 67 -3.00 6.44 -10.88
C ARG A 67 -3.83 7.16 -11.96
N CYS A 68 -3.20 7.54 -13.08
CA CYS A 68 -3.89 8.22 -14.17
C CYS A 68 -4.84 7.28 -14.92
N ALA A 69 -4.44 6.02 -15.13
CA ALA A 69 -5.27 4.99 -15.75
C ALA A 69 -6.34 4.40 -14.80
N ARG A 70 -6.47 4.94 -13.57
CA ARG A 70 -7.40 4.45 -12.54
C ARG A 70 -7.29 2.94 -12.29
N VAL A 71 -6.07 2.41 -12.30
CA VAL A 71 -5.79 1.00 -12.00
C VAL A 71 -5.73 0.77 -10.48
N CYS A 72 -5.13 1.71 -9.73
CA CYS A 72 -5.02 1.58 -8.27
C CYS A 72 -6.31 1.95 -7.53
N GLN A 73 -6.58 1.28 -6.41
CA GLN A 73 -7.61 1.65 -5.44
C GLN A 73 -7.46 3.09 -4.90
N CYS A 74 -6.24 3.64 -4.93
CA CYS A 74 -6.00 5.01 -4.52
C CYS A 74 -6.63 6.08 -5.43
N SER A 75 -6.98 5.71 -6.66
CA SER A 75 -7.66 6.53 -7.66
C SER A 75 -9.00 5.89 -8.09
N GLY A 76 -9.57 5.00 -7.28
CA GLY A 76 -10.84 4.33 -7.55
C GLY A 76 -10.77 3.10 -8.47
N GLY A 77 -9.58 2.56 -8.72
CA GLY A 77 -9.37 1.33 -9.49
C GLY A 77 -9.52 0.04 -8.68
N PRO A 78 -9.54 -1.12 -9.34
CA PRO A 78 -9.74 -2.40 -8.68
C PRO A 78 -8.46 -2.93 -7.98
N ALA A 79 -7.27 -2.56 -8.44
CA ALA A 79 -6.03 -3.17 -7.97
C ALA A 79 -5.53 -2.53 -6.64
N PRO A 80 -5.21 -3.32 -5.62
CA PRO A 80 -4.67 -2.79 -4.36
C PRO A 80 -3.24 -2.28 -4.55
N CYS A 81 -3.03 -0.99 -4.29
CA CYS A 81 -1.70 -0.36 -4.32
C CYS A 81 -1.15 -0.10 -2.92
N HIS A 82 0.17 0.06 -2.83
CA HIS A 82 0.86 0.38 -1.59
C HIS A 82 0.30 1.62 -0.90
N ALA A 83 0.08 2.71 -1.66
CA ALA A 83 -0.45 3.95 -1.12
C ALA A 83 -1.86 3.79 -0.51
N HIS A 84 -2.70 2.92 -1.10
CA HIS A 84 -4.01 2.62 -0.54
C HIS A 84 -3.90 1.82 0.75
N VAL A 85 -3.05 0.77 0.77
CA VAL A 85 -2.83 -0.06 1.94
C VAL A 85 -2.26 0.74 3.12
N THR A 86 -1.29 1.62 2.87
CA THR A 86 -0.72 2.48 3.92
C THR A 86 -1.75 3.47 4.47
N LYS A 87 -2.56 4.09 3.59
CA LYS A 87 -3.66 4.98 4.01
C LYS A 87 -4.73 4.24 4.81
N LYS A 88 -5.10 3.02 4.39
CA LYS A 88 -6.07 2.18 5.09
C LYS A 88 -5.57 1.85 6.50
N ARG A 89 -4.35 1.36 6.63
CA ARG A 89 -3.71 1.07 7.93
C ARG A 89 -3.63 2.29 8.85
N ARG A 90 -3.36 3.47 8.30
CA ARG A 90 -3.36 4.72 9.06
C ARG A 90 -4.74 5.01 9.64
N ARG A 91 -5.79 4.88 8.83
CA ARG A 91 -7.18 5.10 9.27
C ARG A 91 -7.64 4.10 10.34
N GLU A 92 -7.22 2.84 10.22
CA GLU A 92 -7.50 1.80 11.23
C GLU A 92 -6.88 2.19 12.59
N ARG A 93 -5.61 2.61 12.61
CA ARG A 93 -4.93 3.08 13.83
C ARG A 93 -5.56 4.35 14.42
N GLU A 94 -6.03 5.27 13.57
CA GLU A 94 -6.73 6.48 14.02
C GLU A 94 -8.09 6.13 14.65
N ARG A 95 -8.79 5.11 14.15
CA ARG A 95 -10.05 4.61 14.74
C ARG A 95 -9.85 3.93 16.09
N GLU A 96 -8.78 3.14 16.25
CA GLU A 96 -8.43 2.50 17.52
C GLU A 96 -8.07 3.51 18.62
N LYS A 97 -7.56 4.69 18.23
CA LYS A 97 -7.19 5.77 19.15
C LYS A 97 -8.35 6.63 19.64
N ILE A 98 -9.57 6.42 19.16
CA ILE A 98 -10.76 7.07 19.73
C ILE A 98 -11.28 6.16 20.84
N PRO A 99 -10.92 6.37 22.12
CA PRO A 99 -11.67 5.75 23.20
C PRO A 99 -13.12 6.22 23.08
N ALA A 100 -14.06 5.27 23.17
CA ALA A 100 -15.49 5.55 23.27
C ALA A 100 -15.76 6.27 24.60
N SER A 101 -15.45 7.56 24.68
CA SER A 101 -15.75 8.41 25.84
C SER A 101 -15.64 9.88 25.43
N SER A 102 -16.76 10.46 25.00
CA SER A 102 -17.11 11.87 25.27
C SER A 102 -18.50 12.18 24.71
N SER A 103 -19.50 11.49 25.25
CA SER A 103 -20.82 12.09 25.42
C SER A 103 -20.74 13.09 26.56
N SER A 104 -20.63 14.39 26.24
CA SER A 104 -21.30 15.52 26.93
C SER A 104 -20.85 16.86 26.30
N PRO A 105 -21.76 17.68 25.74
CA PRO A 105 -21.47 19.07 25.45
C PRO A 105 -21.55 19.88 26.75
N THR A 106 -20.40 20.27 27.31
CA THR A 106 -20.37 21.33 28.33
C THR A 106 -20.15 22.66 27.65
N SER A 107 -21.10 23.54 27.86
CA SER A 107 -21.21 24.89 27.31
C SER A 107 -20.21 25.88 27.94
N VAL A 108 -19.64 26.74 27.08
CA VAL A 108 -19.13 28.14 27.24
C VAL A 108 -17.96 28.50 28.19
N PRO A 109 -17.25 29.66 28.01
CA PRO A 109 -17.05 30.52 26.83
C PRO A 109 -15.56 30.90 26.56
N ALA A 110 -15.37 31.71 25.51
CA ALA A 110 -14.12 32.22 24.94
C ALA A 110 -13.21 33.04 25.88
N ALA A 111 -11.88 32.87 25.71
CA ALA A 111 -10.87 33.92 25.86
C ALA A 111 -9.56 33.52 25.15
N ASN A 112 -9.15 34.30 24.15
CA ASN A 112 -7.75 34.49 23.72
C ASN A 112 -7.21 35.74 24.46
N PRO A 113 -5.89 36.04 24.59
CA PRO A 113 -4.84 35.78 23.58
C PRO A 113 -3.39 35.49 24.08
N ALA A 114 -2.53 35.15 23.09
CA ALA A 114 -1.10 35.45 22.91
C ALA A 114 -0.02 35.03 23.94
N SER A 115 1.00 34.31 23.43
CA SER A 115 2.44 34.68 23.43
C SER A 115 3.43 33.53 23.65
N THR A 116 4.35 33.41 22.69
CA THR A 116 5.78 33.05 22.76
C THR A 116 6.27 31.88 23.65
N ALA A 117 6.94 30.90 23.03
CA ALA A 117 8.38 30.60 23.17
C ALA A 117 8.71 29.12 22.87
N PHE A 118 9.71 28.89 22.01
CA PHE A 118 10.59 27.70 22.00
C PHE A 118 11.60 27.83 23.17
N PRO A 119 12.28 26.76 23.71
CA PRO A 119 13.00 25.74 22.92
C PRO A 119 13.18 24.30 23.52
N ALA A 120 13.77 23.44 22.67
CA ALA A 120 14.75 22.35 22.88
C ALA A 120 14.58 21.19 23.90
N ALA A 121 14.75 19.99 23.33
CA ALA A 121 15.55 18.83 23.77
C ALA A 121 15.19 18.01 25.03
N GLY A 122 14.97 16.71 24.78
CA GLY A 122 15.57 15.62 25.56
C GLY A 122 14.71 14.98 26.64
N ALA A 123 14.14 13.81 26.36
CA ALA A 123 13.97 12.74 27.34
C ALA A 123 13.71 11.40 26.65
N ALA A 124 14.55 10.41 26.95
CA ALA A 124 14.38 9.02 26.56
C ALA A 124 13.14 8.42 27.27
N ALA A 125 12.24 7.83 26.48
CA ALA A 125 11.11 7.07 27.02
C ALA A 125 11.30 5.59 26.70
N THR A 126 11.53 4.84 27.77
CA THR A 126 11.60 3.39 27.91
C THR A 126 10.42 2.70 27.21
N ILE A 127 10.72 1.73 26.34
CA ILE A 127 9.71 0.88 25.68
C ILE A 127 9.36 -0.27 26.63
N PRO A 128 8.08 -0.48 27.01
CA PRO A 128 7.66 -1.70 27.65
C PRO A 128 7.58 -2.83 26.62
N THR A 129 8.34 -3.88 26.86
CA THR A 129 8.22 -5.18 26.21
C THR A 129 6.91 -5.83 26.65
N THR A 130 6.00 -6.06 25.72
CA THR A 130 4.86 -6.97 25.93
C THR A 130 4.86 -8.02 24.84
N GLU A 131 5.52 -9.14 25.13
CA GLU A 131 5.25 -10.43 24.52
C GLU A 131 3.86 -10.87 24.94
N ALA A 132 2.90 -10.93 24.01
CA ALA A 132 1.70 -11.79 24.11
C ALA A 132 0.77 -11.59 22.91
N THR A 133 1.09 -12.17 21.75
CA THR A 133 0.04 -12.68 20.81
C THR A 133 0.70 -13.56 19.73
N SER A 134 0.99 -14.82 20.06
CA SER A 134 1.62 -15.76 19.10
C SER A 134 1.09 -17.20 19.20
N THR A 135 -0.23 -17.37 19.28
CA THR A 135 -0.83 -18.72 19.22
C THR A 135 -2.11 -18.82 18.39
N ALA A 136 -2.81 -17.71 18.09
CA ALA A 136 -4.05 -17.76 17.32
C ALA A 136 -3.86 -17.88 15.79
N THR A 137 -2.65 -17.70 15.26
CA THR A 137 -2.41 -17.59 13.81
C THR A 137 -1.93 -18.88 13.13
N MET A 138 -1.53 -19.92 13.88
CA MET A 138 -0.97 -21.14 13.28
C MET A 138 -2.03 -22.03 12.62
N ASN A 139 -3.21 -22.20 13.25
CA ASN A 139 -4.26 -23.09 12.74
C ASN A 139 -4.91 -22.54 11.47
N GLU A 140 -5.17 -21.23 11.39
CA GLU A 140 -5.68 -20.62 10.15
C GLU A 140 -4.67 -20.69 9.01
N LEU A 141 -3.37 -20.55 9.30
CA LEU A 141 -2.32 -20.67 8.28
C LEU A 141 -2.20 -22.08 7.71
N VAL A 142 -2.43 -23.11 8.53
CA VAL A 142 -2.42 -24.52 8.11
C VAL A 142 -3.61 -24.82 7.20
N CYS A 143 -4.81 -24.34 7.54
CA CYS A 143 -6.01 -24.49 6.70
C CYS A 143 -5.82 -23.83 5.32
N VAL A 144 -5.36 -22.57 5.27
CA VAL A 144 -5.12 -21.85 4.01
C VAL A 144 -4.03 -22.55 3.16
N ARG A 145 -3.02 -23.14 3.79
CA ARG A 145 -1.96 -23.88 3.08
C ARG A 145 -2.48 -25.19 2.48
N ALA A 146 -3.40 -25.89 3.15
CA ALA A 146 -4.01 -27.11 2.63
C ALA A 146 -4.89 -26.84 1.40
N GLU A 147 -5.72 -25.78 1.44
CA GLU A 147 -6.55 -25.38 0.30
C GLU A 147 -5.70 -24.99 -0.92
N LEU A 148 -4.59 -24.26 -0.71
CA LEU A 148 -3.69 -23.86 -1.80
C LEU A 148 -3.03 -25.07 -2.49
N LEU A 149 -2.74 -26.14 -1.76
CA LEU A 149 -2.17 -27.37 -2.34
C LEU A 149 -3.21 -28.14 -3.15
N HIS A 150 -4.47 -28.16 -2.71
CA HIS A 150 -5.56 -28.81 -3.45
C HIS A 150 -5.80 -28.12 -4.80
N VAL A 151 -5.92 -26.79 -4.80
CA VAL A 151 -6.11 -26.00 -6.03
C VAL A 151 -4.93 -26.14 -7.00
N ARG A 152 -3.72 -26.32 -6.48
CA ARG A 152 -2.53 -26.59 -7.31
C ARG A 152 -2.60 -27.97 -7.96
N ALA A 153 -3.03 -29.00 -7.24
CA ALA A 153 -3.17 -30.35 -7.78
C ALA A 153 -4.20 -30.38 -8.92
N GLU A 154 -5.36 -29.76 -8.74
CA GLU A 154 -6.40 -29.67 -9.78
C GLU A 154 -5.92 -28.92 -11.03
N ASN A 155 -5.17 -27.83 -10.87
CA ASN A 155 -4.60 -27.09 -12.00
C ASN A 155 -3.56 -27.91 -12.78
N VAL A 156 -2.79 -28.76 -12.10
CA VAL A 156 -1.82 -29.65 -12.76
C VAL A 156 -2.56 -30.74 -13.54
N SER A 157 -3.62 -31.32 -12.98
CA SER A 157 -4.46 -32.32 -13.66
C SER A 157 -5.15 -31.74 -14.89
N LEU A 158 -5.71 -30.52 -14.81
CA LEU A 158 -6.32 -29.83 -15.94
C LEU A 158 -5.33 -29.55 -17.08
N ARG A 159 -4.08 -29.23 -16.74
CA ARG A 159 -3.01 -29.00 -17.74
C ARG A 159 -2.48 -30.28 -18.37
N ALA A 160 -2.64 -31.43 -17.72
CA ALA A 160 -2.25 -32.73 -18.26
C ALA A 160 -3.32 -33.35 -19.18
N ALA A 161 -4.55 -32.83 -19.14
CA ALA A 161 -5.68 -33.30 -19.93
C ALA A 161 -5.91 -32.50 -21.24
N LEU A 162 -5.08 -31.50 -21.52
CA LEU A 162 -5.05 -30.71 -22.76
C LEU A 162 -3.81 -31.08 -23.58
#